data_AF-R7ST59-F1
#
_entry.id   AF-R7ST59-F1
#
_cell.length_a   1.000
_cell.length_b   1.000
_cell.length_c   1.000
_cell.angle_alpha   90.00
_cell.angle_beta   90.00
_cell.angle_gamma   90.00
#
_symmetry.space_group_name_H-M   'P 1'
#
loop_
_entity.id
_entity.type
_entity.pdbx_description
1 polymer ?
#
loop_
_entity_poly.entity_id
_entity_poly.type
_entity_poly.pdbx_seq_one_letter_code
_entity_poly.pdbx_strand_id
1 'polypeptide(L)'
;LALFTFSLFIAAATSVLVNVTVDDTFGDPTTGIIPQYLPIDPPGTIGAWHSGNSSEQDDWTTSHWTPGILDVLKIHNQTWHDSTPANGPAQVVVNFTGTAVYVYNVVPNMVWETVTTSNMTFAIDDSVVGSFVHMPNNSGVTLYNQLVYSNTELELAPHTIVISAEGDSHSFILFDYLLYT
;
A
#
# COMPACT_ATOMS: atom_id res chain seq x y z
N LEU A 1 52.90 40.39 -2.77
CA LEU A 1 52.07 39.26 -2.29
C LEU A 1 50.65 39.51 -2.82
N ALA A 2 50.21 38.79 -3.86
CA ALA A 2 48.89 39.02 -4.46
C ALA A 2 47.85 38.16 -3.75
N LEU A 3 46.85 38.79 -3.14
CA LEU A 3 45.71 38.12 -2.51
C LEU A 3 44.66 37.81 -3.59
N PHE A 4 44.50 36.53 -3.91
CA PHE A 4 43.40 36.04 -4.74
C PHE A 4 42.17 35.82 -3.85
N THR A 5 41.14 36.67 -4.02
CA THR A 5 39.83 36.47 -3.39
C THR A 5 39.05 35.42 -4.18
N PHE A 6 38.86 34.24 -3.60
CA PHE A 6 38.00 33.19 -4.14
C PHE A 6 36.54 33.52 -3.79
N SER A 7 35.75 33.97 -4.77
CA SER A 7 34.30 34.18 -4.56
C SER A 7 33.58 32.84 -4.62
N LEU A 8 32.98 32.46 -3.49
CA LEU A 8 32.11 31.29 -3.38
C LEU A 8 30.71 31.68 -3.90
N PHE A 9 30.36 31.20 -5.10
CA PHE A 9 28.99 31.32 -5.60
C PHE A 9 28.11 30.30 -4.88
N ILE A 10 27.27 30.76 -3.95
CA ILE A 10 26.23 29.94 -3.34
C ILE A 10 25.08 29.89 -4.36
N ALA A 11 24.94 28.77 -5.07
CA ALA A 11 23.76 28.51 -5.88
C ALA A 11 22.59 28.20 -4.93
N ALA A 12 21.53 29.01 -4.98
CA ALA A 12 20.29 28.69 -4.29
C ALA A 12 19.58 27.57 -5.06
N ALA A 13 19.48 26.38 -4.46
CA ALA A 13 18.65 25.30 -4.98
C ALA A 13 17.24 25.43 -4.39
N THR A 14 16.21 25.46 -5.25
CA THR A 14 14.81 25.38 -4.84
C THR A 14 14.36 23.93 -4.86
N SER A 15 13.98 23.39 -3.70
CA SER A 15 13.28 22.11 -3.60
C SER A 15 11.77 22.37 -3.69
N VAL A 16 11.05 21.58 -4.50
CA VAL A 16 9.59 21.57 -4.55
C VAL A 16 9.15 20.21 -4.03
N LEU A 17 8.27 20.22 -3.02
CA LEU A 17 7.61 19.01 -2.55
C LEU A 17 6.60 18.55 -3.61
N VAL A 18 6.72 17.30 -4.05
CA VAL A 18 5.86 16.69 -5.07
C VAL A 18 5.26 15.44 -4.49
N ASN A 19 3.95 15.29 -4.63
CA ASN A 19 3.28 14.05 -4.24
C ASN A 19 3.42 13.01 -5.35
N VAL A 20 3.95 11.84 -5.00
CA VAL A 20 4.05 10.69 -5.89
C VAL A 20 3.11 9.61 -5.38
N THR A 21 2.27 9.08 -6.28
CA THR A 21 1.37 7.97 -5.98
C THR A 21 1.99 6.68 -6.53
N VAL A 22 2.21 5.72 -5.65
CA VAL A 22 2.66 4.35 -5.94
C VAL A 22 1.41 3.47 -5.98
N ASP A 23 1.06 3.04 -7.17
CA ASP A 23 -0.08 2.16 -7.43
C ASP A 23 0.24 0.71 -7.03
N ASP A 24 -0.77 -0.07 -6.63
CA ASP A 24 -0.62 -1.47 -6.25
C ASP A 24 0.00 -2.34 -7.37
N THR A 25 -0.36 -2.08 -8.62
CA THR A 25 -0.01 -2.90 -9.78
C THR A 25 1.00 -2.19 -10.68
N PHE A 26 0.81 -0.90 -10.93
CA PHE A 26 1.64 -0.09 -11.83
C PHE A 26 2.84 0.56 -11.12
N GLY A 27 2.84 0.55 -9.78
CA GLY A 27 3.96 1.02 -8.97
C GLY A 27 4.20 2.52 -9.01
N ASP A 28 5.43 2.91 -8.71
CA ASP A 28 5.88 4.29 -8.71
C ASP A 28 6.12 4.77 -10.16
N PRO A 29 5.39 5.79 -10.66
CA PRO A 29 5.51 6.26 -12.03
C PRO A 29 6.85 6.97 -12.32
N THR A 30 7.62 7.33 -11.30
CA THR A 30 8.91 8.02 -11.42
C THR A 30 10.09 7.04 -11.49
N THR A 31 10.00 5.90 -10.79
CA THR A 31 11.08 4.90 -10.71
C THR A 31 10.75 3.61 -11.46
N GLY A 32 9.47 3.33 -11.70
CA GLY A 32 8.98 2.06 -12.26
C GLY A 32 9.00 0.89 -11.26
N ILE A 33 9.31 1.15 -9.98
CA ILE A 33 9.33 0.12 -8.94
C ILE A 33 7.88 -0.16 -8.50
N ILE A 34 7.50 -1.44 -8.56
CA ILE A 34 6.22 -1.93 -8.04
C ILE A 34 6.35 -2.40 -6.58
N PRO A 35 5.27 -2.32 -5.78
CA PRO A 35 5.24 -2.93 -4.46
C PRO A 35 5.63 -4.41 -4.50
N GLN A 36 6.32 -4.86 -3.47
CA GLN A 36 6.61 -6.28 -3.28
C GLN A 36 5.57 -6.88 -2.34
N TYR A 37 4.91 -7.94 -2.80
CA TYR A 37 3.91 -8.69 -2.05
C TYR A 37 4.55 -9.97 -1.47
N LEU A 38 4.46 -10.13 -0.16
CA LEU A 38 5.04 -11.26 0.59
C LEU A 38 3.94 -12.07 1.31
N PRO A 39 4.08 -13.39 1.45
CA PRO A 39 5.17 -14.22 0.91
C PRO A 39 5.19 -14.25 -0.63
N ILE A 40 6.37 -14.44 -1.22
CA ILE A 40 6.48 -14.69 -2.66
C ILE A 40 6.10 -16.14 -2.89
N ASP A 41 4.99 -16.34 -3.59
CA ASP A 41 4.47 -17.67 -3.85
C ASP A 41 5.28 -18.40 -4.94
N PRO A 42 5.50 -19.72 -4.79
CA PRO A 42 6.10 -20.52 -5.84
C PRO A 42 5.30 -20.46 -7.16
N PRO A 43 5.97 -20.53 -8.32
CA PRO A 43 5.26 -20.60 -9.60
C PRO A 43 4.24 -21.75 -9.64
N GLY A 44 2.99 -21.44 -9.97
CA GLY A 44 1.91 -22.42 -10.10
C GLY A 44 1.15 -22.77 -8.81
N THR A 45 1.37 -22.05 -7.71
CA THR A 45 0.54 -22.15 -6.49
C THR A 45 -0.47 -21.03 -6.40
N ILE A 46 -1.58 -21.29 -5.69
CA ILE A 46 -2.50 -20.24 -5.24
C ILE A 46 -1.78 -19.50 -4.15
N GLY A 47 -1.53 -18.22 -4.39
CA GLY A 47 -0.71 -17.41 -3.53
C GLY A 47 -1.44 -16.85 -2.31
N ALA A 48 -0.67 -16.26 -1.39
CA ALA A 48 -1.24 -15.44 -0.33
C ALA A 48 -1.92 -14.18 -0.88
N TRP A 49 -1.49 -13.72 -2.06
CA TRP A 49 -1.99 -12.51 -2.72
C TRP A 49 -2.77 -12.82 -3.98
N HIS A 50 -3.89 -12.12 -4.11
CA HIS A 50 -4.66 -12.03 -5.33
C HIS A 50 -4.41 -10.66 -5.99
N SER A 51 -4.16 -10.64 -7.30
CA SER A 51 -4.02 -9.43 -8.10
C SER A 51 -5.22 -9.32 -9.02
N GLY A 52 -6.07 -8.33 -8.76
CA GLY A 52 -7.32 -8.12 -9.49
C GLY A 52 -7.30 -6.86 -10.36
N ASN A 53 -8.19 -6.82 -11.35
CA ASN A 53 -8.38 -5.66 -12.21
C ASN A 53 -9.81 -5.57 -12.78
N SER A 54 -10.16 -4.41 -13.32
CA SER A 54 -11.49 -4.14 -13.89
C SER A 54 -11.97 -5.09 -15.01
N SER A 55 -11.04 -5.80 -15.68
CA SER A 55 -11.34 -6.74 -16.76
C SER A 55 -11.38 -8.20 -16.30
N GLU A 56 -11.12 -8.45 -15.02
CA GLU A 56 -11.17 -9.78 -14.44
C GLU A 56 -12.59 -10.35 -14.57
N GLN A 57 -12.67 -11.54 -15.16
CA GLN A 57 -13.91 -12.30 -15.32
C GLN A 57 -13.90 -13.58 -14.47
N ASP A 58 -12.78 -13.85 -13.79
CA ASP A 58 -12.62 -15.08 -13.04
C ASP A 58 -13.39 -14.96 -11.72
N ASP A 59 -14.46 -15.74 -11.62
CA ASP A 59 -15.08 -16.10 -10.35
C ASP A 59 -14.23 -17.21 -9.76
N TRP A 60 -13.00 -16.85 -9.37
CA TRP A 60 -12.20 -17.77 -8.59
C TRP A 60 -13.02 -18.05 -7.34
N THR A 61 -13.38 -19.30 -7.06
CA THR A 61 -14.33 -19.66 -5.97
C THR A 61 -13.85 -19.27 -4.56
N THR A 62 -12.64 -18.70 -4.46
CA THR A 62 -12.07 -18.08 -3.24
C THR A 62 -11.79 -16.58 -3.37
N SER A 63 -11.90 -15.95 -4.55
CA SER A 63 -11.72 -14.51 -4.75
C SER A 63 -13.09 -13.82 -4.64
N HIS A 64 -13.43 -13.41 -3.43
CA HIS A 64 -14.66 -12.65 -3.16
C HIS A 64 -14.50 -11.16 -3.56
N TRP A 65 -13.36 -10.79 -4.15
CA TRP A 65 -12.96 -9.41 -4.44
C TRP A 65 -12.81 -9.23 -5.95
N THR A 66 -13.96 -9.25 -6.64
CA THR A 66 -14.05 -9.09 -8.10
C THR A 66 -14.69 -7.75 -8.48
N PRO A 67 -14.69 -7.36 -9.78
CA PRO A 67 -15.46 -6.20 -10.24
C PRO A 67 -16.97 -6.25 -9.96
N GLY A 68 -17.53 -7.44 -9.64
CA GLY A 68 -18.93 -7.59 -9.24
C GLY A 68 -19.21 -7.20 -7.78
N ILE A 69 -18.18 -7.19 -6.94
CA ILE A 69 -18.25 -6.85 -5.51
C ILE A 69 -17.70 -5.45 -5.25
N LEU A 70 -16.64 -5.07 -5.97
CA LEU A 70 -15.97 -3.79 -5.82
C LEU A 70 -16.52 -2.73 -6.78
N ASP A 71 -16.76 -1.52 -6.28
CA ASP A 71 -16.92 -0.33 -7.12
C ASP A 71 -15.55 0.09 -7.68
N VAL A 72 -15.14 -0.54 -8.78
CA VAL A 72 -13.81 -0.36 -9.40
C VAL A 72 -13.51 1.09 -9.80
N LEU A 73 -14.54 1.94 -9.98
CA LEU A 73 -14.35 3.36 -10.29
C LEU A 73 -13.83 4.17 -9.08
N LYS A 74 -13.82 3.59 -7.88
CA LYS A 74 -13.28 4.20 -6.67
C LYS A 74 -11.91 3.66 -6.26
N ILE A 75 -11.38 2.70 -7.02
CA ILE A 75 -10.07 2.07 -6.83
C ILE A 75 -9.07 2.75 -7.76
N HIS A 76 -7.88 3.06 -7.28
CA HIS A 76 -6.85 3.73 -8.07
C HIS A 76 -6.42 2.85 -9.26
N ASN A 77 -6.39 3.44 -10.45
CA ASN A 77 -6.20 2.78 -11.75
C ASN A 77 -7.01 1.49 -11.99
N GLN A 78 -8.06 1.25 -11.19
CA GLN A 78 -8.94 0.09 -11.27
C GLN A 78 -8.21 -1.27 -11.15
N THR A 79 -7.13 -1.29 -10.37
CA THR A 79 -6.34 -2.48 -9.99
C THR A 79 -6.28 -2.61 -8.48
N TRP A 80 -6.12 -3.82 -7.97
CA TRP A 80 -5.95 -4.04 -6.53
C TRP A 80 -5.13 -5.28 -6.25
N HIS A 81 -4.51 -5.29 -5.07
CA HIS A 81 -3.94 -6.49 -4.47
C HIS A 81 -4.59 -6.76 -3.13
N ASP A 82 -5.20 -7.94 -2.99
CA ASP A 82 -5.87 -8.35 -1.78
C ASP A 82 -5.34 -9.66 -1.21
N SER A 83 -5.49 -9.82 0.10
CA SER A 83 -5.11 -11.01 0.83
C SER A 83 -5.97 -11.18 2.07
N THR A 84 -6.28 -12.44 2.37
CA THR A 84 -6.77 -12.87 3.69
C THR A 84 -5.81 -13.96 4.18
N PRO A 85 -4.64 -13.60 4.74
CA PRO A 85 -3.63 -14.57 5.10
C PRO A 85 -4.15 -15.54 6.15
N ALA A 86 -3.93 -16.84 5.94
CA ALA A 86 -4.27 -17.89 6.92
C ALA A 86 -3.04 -18.45 7.64
N ASN A 87 -1.84 -18.28 7.07
CA ASN A 87 -0.58 -18.80 7.60
C ASN A 87 0.50 -17.72 7.52
N GLY A 88 0.88 -17.15 8.66
CA GLY A 88 1.84 -16.04 8.70
C GLY A 88 1.29 -14.76 8.06
N PRO A 89 2.00 -13.63 8.18
CA PRO A 89 1.49 -12.35 7.68
C PRO A 89 1.54 -12.27 6.15
N ALA A 90 0.54 -11.61 5.57
CA ALA A 90 0.65 -11.05 4.23
C ALA A 90 1.27 -9.65 4.36
N GLN A 91 2.29 -9.33 3.56
CA GLN A 91 2.97 -8.04 3.64
C GLN A 91 3.07 -7.35 2.29
N VAL A 92 2.91 -6.03 2.30
CA VAL A 92 3.24 -5.13 1.19
C VAL A 92 4.48 -4.35 1.57
N VAL A 93 5.51 -4.40 0.75
CA VAL A 93 6.77 -3.69 0.95
C VAL A 93 6.94 -2.65 -0.14
N VAL A 94 7.09 -1.38 0.25
CA VAL A 94 7.28 -0.27 -0.68
C VAL A 94 8.51 0.53 -0.27
N ASN A 95 9.38 0.81 -1.25
CA ASN A 95 10.53 1.68 -1.07
C ASN A 95 10.21 3.06 -1.66
N PHE A 96 10.50 4.12 -0.93
CA PHE A 96 10.30 5.49 -1.38
C PHE A 96 11.43 6.39 -0.87
N THR A 97 11.59 7.59 -1.43
CA THR A 97 12.50 8.61 -0.90
C THR A 97 11.70 9.89 -0.71
N GLY A 98 11.48 10.27 0.54
CA GLY A 98 10.55 11.34 0.88
C GLY A 98 10.55 11.69 2.35
N THR A 99 9.68 12.62 2.71
CA THR A 99 9.46 13.21 4.03
C THR A 99 8.09 12.87 4.60
N ALA A 100 7.19 12.35 3.77
CA ALA A 100 5.88 11.89 4.19
C ALA A 100 5.45 10.64 3.43
N VAL A 101 4.59 9.83 4.05
CA VAL A 101 3.94 8.67 3.46
C VAL A 101 2.51 8.53 3.96
N TYR A 102 1.61 8.10 3.08
CA TYR A 102 0.20 7.88 3.33
C TYR A 102 -0.20 6.57 2.65
N VAL A 103 -0.87 5.67 3.38
CA VAL A 103 -1.30 4.36 2.88
C VAL A 103 -2.82 4.34 2.77
N TYR A 104 -3.32 3.98 1.59
CA TYR A 104 -4.74 3.90 1.29
C TYR A 104 -5.15 2.49 0.91
N ASN A 105 -6.21 2.01 1.55
CA ASN A 105 -6.77 0.69 1.32
C ASN A 105 -8.25 0.79 0.99
N VAL A 106 -8.80 -0.32 0.47
CA VAL A 106 -10.25 -0.56 0.47
C VAL A 106 -10.60 -1.36 1.71
N VAL A 107 -11.50 -0.83 2.55
CA VAL A 107 -11.86 -1.39 3.85
C VAL A 107 -13.37 -1.71 3.89
N PRO A 108 -13.76 -2.96 3.64
CA PRO A 108 -15.15 -3.41 3.61
C PRO A 108 -15.72 -3.63 5.02
N ASN A 109 -17.05 -3.48 5.16
CA ASN A 109 -17.79 -4.00 6.32
C ASN A 109 -18.23 -5.43 6.06
N MET A 110 -19.49 -5.70 5.71
CA MET A 110 -19.98 -7.04 5.44
C MET A 110 -19.97 -7.33 3.94
N VAL A 111 -19.20 -8.34 3.55
CA VAL A 111 -19.29 -9.00 2.25
C VAL A 111 -19.62 -10.47 2.51
N TRP A 112 -20.56 -11.04 1.74
CA TRP A 112 -21.08 -12.38 1.99
C TRP A 112 -19.96 -13.42 1.87
N GLU A 113 -19.93 -14.38 2.80
CA GLU A 113 -19.00 -15.53 2.83
C GLU A 113 -17.48 -15.23 2.88
N THR A 114 -17.08 -13.98 3.16
CA THR A 114 -15.66 -13.61 3.27
C THR A 114 -15.31 -12.91 4.59
N VAL A 115 -14.03 -12.94 4.95
CA VAL A 115 -13.48 -12.22 6.10
C VAL A 115 -13.17 -10.78 5.69
N THR A 116 -13.59 -9.82 6.51
CA THR A 116 -13.41 -8.39 6.27
C THR A 116 -12.84 -7.64 7.46
N THR A 117 -12.53 -8.35 8.55
CA THR A 117 -11.76 -7.79 9.66
C THR A 117 -10.38 -7.42 9.15
N SER A 118 -9.99 -6.17 9.31
CA SER A 118 -8.64 -5.70 8.95
C SER A 118 -7.87 -5.38 10.22
N ASN A 119 -6.73 -6.03 10.41
CA ASN A 119 -5.76 -5.69 11.43
C ASN A 119 -4.37 -5.65 10.79
N MET A 120 -3.80 -4.45 10.74
CA MET A 120 -2.55 -4.17 10.05
C MET A 120 -1.56 -3.47 10.99
N THR A 121 -0.29 -3.80 10.83
CA THR A 121 0.83 -3.08 11.44
C THR A 121 1.68 -2.43 10.36
N PHE A 122 2.26 -1.29 10.69
CA PHE A 122 3.10 -0.50 9.79
C PHE A 122 4.48 -0.38 10.40
N ALA A 123 5.51 -0.77 9.64
CA ALA A 123 6.90 -0.54 10.00
C ALA A 123 7.58 0.35 8.97
N ILE A 124 8.37 1.32 9.41
CA ILE A 124 9.27 2.11 8.56
C ILE A 124 10.70 1.84 9.03
N ASP A 125 11.58 1.47 8.09
CA ASP A 125 13.00 1.18 8.35
C ASP A 125 13.19 0.20 9.52
N ASP A 126 12.48 -0.92 9.45
CA ASP A 126 12.45 -2.00 10.45
C ASP A 126 11.88 -1.64 11.84
N SER A 127 11.34 -0.42 12.00
CA SER A 127 10.69 0.01 13.24
C SER A 127 9.18 0.07 13.09
N VAL A 128 8.44 -0.61 13.97
CA VAL A 128 6.97 -0.51 14.02
C VAL A 128 6.57 0.88 14.48
N VAL A 129 5.79 1.57 13.64
CA VAL A 129 5.43 2.99 13.79
C VAL A 129 3.92 3.21 13.92
N GLY A 130 3.11 2.17 13.69
CA GLY A 130 1.66 2.27 13.90
C GLY A 130 0.91 0.98 13.61
N SER A 131 -0.39 1.04 13.80
CA SER A 131 -1.33 -0.02 13.45
C SER A 131 -2.69 0.55 13.04
N PHE A 132 -3.47 -0.27 12.35
CA PHE A 132 -4.84 0.02 11.95
C PHE A 132 -5.70 -1.21 12.22
N VAL A 133 -6.83 -1.00 12.90
CA VAL A 133 -7.81 -2.06 13.16
C VAL A 133 -9.19 -1.59 12.74
N HIS A 134 -9.84 -2.38 11.90
CA HIS A 134 -11.24 -2.22 11.50
C HIS A 134 -12.02 -3.48 11.84
N MET A 135 -13.03 -3.32 12.69
CA MET A 135 -13.98 -4.36 13.02
C MET A 135 -15.24 -4.14 12.17
N PRO A 136 -15.57 -5.03 11.23
CA PRO A 136 -16.70 -4.86 10.34
C PRO A 136 -18.02 -4.87 11.12
N ASN A 137 -18.96 -4.04 10.68
CA ASN A 137 -20.35 -4.13 11.12
C ASN A 137 -21.21 -4.84 10.05
N ASN A 138 -22.50 -5.03 10.32
CA ASN A 138 -23.41 -5.74 9.41
C ASN A 138 -23.86 -4.91 8.18
N SER A 139 -23.29 -3.73 7.94
CA SER A 139 -23.59 -2.95 6.74
C SER A 139 -22.82 -3.49 5.54
N GLY A 140 -23.41 -3.45 4.34
CA GLY A 140 -22.69 -3.72 3.09
C GLY A 140 -21.84 -2.55 2.60
N VAL A 141 -21.43 -1.63 3.49
CA VAL A 141 -20.67 -0.44 3.11
C VAL A 141 -19.19 -0.79 2.98
N THR A 142 -18.60 -0.43 1.84
CA THR A 142 -17.16 -0.48 1.60
C THR A 142 -16.57 0.93 1.62
N LEU A 143 -15.52 1.12 2.42
CA LEU A 143 -14.77 2.36 2.53
C LEU A 143 -13.64 2.34 1.49
N TYR A 144 -13.72 3.20 0.48
CA TYR A 144 -12.69 3.38 -0.54
C TYR A 144 -11.83 4.59 -0.22
N ASN A 145 -10.58 4.61 -0.72
CA ASN A 145 -9.62 5.66 -0.39
C ASN A 145 -9.50 5.85 1.14
N GLN A 146 -9.58 4.76 1.88
CA GLN A 146 -9.51 4.80 3.33
C GLN A 146 -8.05 4.97 3.74
N LEU A 147 -7.71 6.12 4.31
CA LEU A 147 -6.40 6.33 4.93
C LEU A 147 -6.28 5.38 6.12
N VAL A 148 -5.34 4.44 6.04
CA VAL A 148 -5.08 3.46 7.11
C VAL A 148 -3.81 3.77 7.89
N TYR A 149 -2.90 4.54 7.30
CA TYR A 149 -1.69 5.02 7.98
C TYR A 149 -1.15 6.29 7.31
N SER A 150 -0.54 7.17 8.12
CA SER A 150 0.22 8.32 7.62
C SER A 150 1.36 8.67 8.56
N ASN A 151 2.48 9.13 7.99
CA ASN A 151 3.55 9.80 8.72
C ASN A 151 4.05 10.98 7.88
N THR A 152 4.09 12.17 8.46
CA THR A 152 4.45 13.43 7.78
C THR A 152 5.73 14.06 8.32
N GLU A 153 6.45 13.36 9.19
CA GLU A 153 7.60 13.87 9.93
C GLU A 153 8.83 12.97 9.71
N LEU A 154 8.99 12.44 8.49
CA LEU A 154 10.18 11.67 8.11
C LEU A 154 11.30 12.61 7.69
N GLU A 155 12.54 12.19 7.95
CA GLU A 155 13.71 12.86 7.37
C GLU A 155 13.70 12.67 5.84
N LEU A 156 14.24 13.61 5.08
CA LEU A 156 14.37 13.43 3.63
C LEU A 156 15.45 12.37 3.34
N ALA A 157 15.03 11.11 3.27
CA ALA A 157 15.89 9.96 3.05
C ALA A 157 15.15 8.84 2.30
N PRO A 158 15.88 7.82 1.80
CA PRO A 158 15.27 6.57 1.39
C PRO A 158 14.66 5.85 2.60
N HIS A 159 13.43 5.40 2.44
CA HIS A 159 12.66 4.67 3.45
C HIS A 159 12.06 3.40 2.85
N THR A 160 11.93 2.38 3.69
CA THR A 160 11.13 1.18 3.39
C THR A 160 9.94 1.15 4.33
N ILE A 161 8.72 1.14 3.79
CA ILE A 161 7.52 0.85 4.56
C ILE A 161 7.09 -0.60 4.33
N VAL A 162 6.76 -1.29 5.43
CA VAL A 162 6.18 -2.63 5.44
C VAL A 162 4.80 -2.56 6.07
N ILE A 163 3.78 -2.89 5.28
CA ILE A 163 2.39 -3.02 5.72
C ILE A 163 2.15 -4.52 5.95
N SER A 164 1.84 -4.93 7.18
CA SER A 164 1.66 -6.36 7.51
C SER A 164 0.26 -6.62 8.03
N ALA A 165 -0.49 -7.48 7.35
CA ALA A 165 -1.77 -8.00 7.81
C ALA A 165 -1.55 -9.33 8.55
N GLU A 166 -2.15 -9.47 9.73
CA GLU A 166 -1.94 -10.65 10.59
C GLU A 166 -2.60 -11.93 10.02
N GLY A 167 -1.80 -13.01 9.90
CA GLY A 167 -2.28 -14.30 9.42
C GLY A 167 -3.14 -15.08 10.41
N ASP A 168 -2.76 -15.12 11.68
CA ASP A 168 -3.45 -15.97 12.68
C ASP A 168 -4.89 -15.51 12.95
N SER A 169 -5.18 -14.23 12.70
CA SER A 169 -6.51 -13.61 12.83
C SER A 169 -7.27 -13.51 11.50
N HIS A 170 -6.71 -14.03 10.40
CA HIS A 170 -7.27 -13.93 9.04
C HIS A 170 -7.57 -12.47 8.66
N SER A 171 -6.63 -11.58 8.92
CA SER A 171 -6.84 -10.14 8.74
C SER A 171 -6.83 -9.76 7.26
N PHE A 172 -7.98 -9.33 6.76
CA PHE A 172 -8.16 -8.88 5.40
C PHE A 172 -7.37 -7.58 5.13
N ILE A 173 -6.65 -7.59 4.00
CA ILE A 173 -5.98 -6.42 3.43
C ILE A 173 -6.33 -6.33 1.95
N LEU A 174 -6.68 -5.12 1.49
CA LEU A 174 -6.73 -4.76 0.09
C LEU A 174 -5.99 -3.43 -0.06
N PHE A 175 -4.75 -3.53 -0.54
CA PHE A 175 -3.89 -2.38 -0.79
C PHE A 175 -4.27 -1.77 -2.14
N ASP A 176 -4.53 -0.47 -2.14
CA ASP A 176 -4.95 0.30 -3.32
C ASP A 176 -3.79 1.17 -3.82
N TYR A 177 -3.29 2.06 -2.96
CA TYR A 177 -2.11 2.86 -3.30
C TYR A 177 -1.42 3.44 -2.07
N LEU A 178 -0.17 3.86 -2.27
CA LEU A 178 0.61 4.65 -1.34
C LEU A 178 0.90 6.02 -1.96
N LEU A 179 0.90 7.07 -1.15
CA LEU A 179 1.35 8.41 -1.56
C LEU A 179 2.55 8.81 -0.71
N TYR A 180 3.62 9.31 -1.33
CA TYR A 180 4.74 9.92 -0.63
C TYR A 180 5.03 11.33 -1.15
N THR A 181 5.75 12.12 -0.34
CA THR A 181 6.14 13.50 -0.63
C THR A 181 7.62 13.73 -0.40
#